data_AF-A0A840YYK3-F1
#
_entry.id   AF-A0A840YYK3-F1
#
_cell.length_a   1.000
_cell.length_b   1.000
_cell.length_c   1.000
_cell.angle_alpha   90.00
_cell.angle_beta   90.00
_cell.angle_gamma   90.00
#
_symmetry.space_group_name_H-M   'P 1'
#
loop_
_entity.id
_entity.type
_entity.pdbx_description
1 polymer ?
#
loop_
_entity_poly.entity_id
_entity_poly.type
_entity_poly.pdbx_seq_one_letter_code
_entity_poly.pdbx_strand_id
1 'polypeptide(L)' 'MSEPSWRKPAGVLAILALILIWVALIASLSNVIGGLVWPLQLIVYVVTGIIWIAPLKPMLRWMETGRWRA' A
#
# COMPACT_ATOMS: atom_id res chain seq x y z
N MET A 1 19.26 21.38 18.33
CA MET A 1 19.53 20.77 17.01
C MET A 1 18.72 19.48 16.97
N SER A 2 17.65 19.43 16.19
CA SER A 2 16.75 18.27 16.16
C SER A 2 17.50 17.04 15.66
N GLU A 3 17.57 15.97 16.45
CA GLU A 3 18.23 14.73 16.06
C GLU A 3 17.67 14.18 14.73
N PRO A 4 18.52 13.64 13.84
CA PRO A 4 18.06 13.04 12.60
C PRO A 4 17.19 11.81 12.88
N SER A 5 15.91 11.89 12.47
CA SER A 5 14.96 10.79 12.62
C SER A 5 15.01 9.85 11.41
N TRP A 6 15.61 8.67 11.58
CA TRP A 6 15.65 7.60 10.55
C TRP A 6 14.28 7.05 10.15
N ARG A 7 13.24 7.26 10.97
CA ARG A 7 11.87 6.77 10.69
C ARG A 7 11.29 7.30 9.38
N LYS A 8 11.65 8.52 8.98
CA LYS A 8 11.14 9.16 7.76
C LYS A 8 11.64 8.46 6.50
N PRO A 9 12.97 8.32 6.25
CA PRO A 9 13.46 7.59 5.08
C PRO A 9 13.05 6.12 5.11
N ALA A 10 13.10 5.45 6.27
CA ALA A 10 12.65 4.06 6.39
C ALA A 10 11.15 3.90 6.06
N GLY A 11 10.31 4.83 6.51
CA GLY A 11 8.87 4.81 6.22
C GLY A 11 8.56 5.02 4.74
N VAL A 12 9.27 5.94 4.06
CA VAL A 12 9.13 6.12 2.61
C VAL A 12 9.51 4.85 1.86
N LEU A 13 10.63 4.21 2.21
CA LEU A 13 11.04 2.94 1.60
C LEU A 13 10.01 1.83 1.85
N ALA A 14 9.43 1.75 3.05
CA ALA A 14 8.37 0.80 3.36
C ALA A 14 7.10 1.04 2.51
N ILE A 15 6.71 2.31 2.30
CA ILE A 15 5.56 2.66 1.44
C ILE A 15 5.85 2.24 -0.01
N LEU A 16 7.04 2.55 -0.52
CA LEU A 16 7.44 2.17 -1.88
C LEU A 16 7.47 0.65 -2.06
N ALA A 17 8.03 -0.08 -1.09
CA ALA A 17 8.03 -1.54 -1.10
C ALA A 17 6.60 -2.11 -1.07
N LEU A 18 5.73 -1.54 -0.25
CA LEU A 18 4.31 -1.93 -0.17
C LEU A 18 3.60 -1.74 -1.51
N ILE A 19 3.77 -0.59 -2.15
CA ILE A 19 3.18 -0.30 -3.46
C ILE A 19 3.74 -1.27 -4.51
N LEU A 20 5.05 -1.49 -4.52
CA LEU A 20 5.71 -2.39 -5.47
C LEU A 20 5.17 -3.82 -5.33
N ILE A 21 5.09 -4.35 -4.11
CA ILE A 21 4.53 -5.67 -3.82
C ILE A 21 3.07 -5.75 -4.26
N TRP A 22 2.27 -4.71 -3.96
CA TRP A 22 0.86 -4.68 -4.31
C TRP A 22 0.64 -4.68 -5.83
N VAL A 23 1.38 -3.83 -6.55
CA VAL A 23 1.32 -3.76 -8.02
C VAL A 23 1.77 -5.08 -8.63
N ALA A 24 2.89 -5.65 -8.19
CA ALA A 24 3.39 -6.93 -8.69
C ALA A 24 2.38 -8.06 -8.46
N LEU A 25 1.75 -8.11 -7.28
CA LEU A 25 0.72 -9.09 -6.96
C LEU A 25 -0.48 -8.97 -7.91
N ILE A 26 -1.07 -7.79 -8.05
CA ILE A 26 -2.25 -7.59 -8.91
C ILE A 26 -1.90 -7.79 -10.39
N ALA A 27 -0.74 -7.33 -10.84
CA ALA A 27 -0.27 -7.56 -12.20
C ALA A 27 -0.05 -9.06 -12.49
N SER A 28 0.46 -9.83 -11.54
CA SER A 28 0.62 -11.28 -11.69
C SER A 28 -0.72 -12.02 -11.84
N LEU A 29 -1.79 -11.46 -11.26
CA LEU A 29 -3.15 -11.99 -11.34
C LEU A 29 -3.96 -11.45 -12.53
N SER A 30 -3.41 -10.54 -13.33
CA SER A 30 -4.12 -9.90 -14.44
C SER A 30 -4.69 -10.89 -15.45
N ASN A 31 -3.99 -12.00 -15.75
CA ASN A 31 -4.51 -13.02 -16.66
C ASN A 31 -5.77 -13.71 -16.11
N VAL A 32 -5.82 -13.94 -14.79
CA VAL A 32 -6.98 -14.53 -14.11
C VAL A 32 -8.13 -13.52 -14.08
N ILE A 33 -7.84 -12.27 -13.71
CA ILE A 33 -8.82 -11.18 -13.63
C ILE A 33 -9.42 -10.88 -15.01
N GLY A 34 -8.60 -10.93 -16.07
CA GLY A 34 -9.04 -10.71 -17.45
C GLY A 34 -9.95 -11.80 -18.02
N GLY A 35 -10.06 -12.95 -17.36
CA GLY A 35 -11.04 -13.98 -17.69
C GLY A 35 -12.44 -13.72 -17.11
N LEU A 36 -12.59 -12.71 -16.24
CA LEU A 36 -13.87 -12.36 -15.63
C LEU A 36 -14.73 -11.53 -16.58
N VAL A 37 -16.05 -11.59 -16.39
CA VAL A 37 -16.97 -10.65 -17.04
C VAL A 37 -16.73 -9.23 -16.54
N TRP A 38 -16.98 -8.24 -17.41
CA TRP A 38 -16.61 -6.84 -17.16
C TRP A 38 -17.04 -6.26 -15.79
N PRO A 39 -18.23 -6.57 -15.21
CA PRO A 39 -18.60 -6.01 -13.91
C PRO A 39 -17.75 -6.55 -12.77
N LEU A 40 -17.37 -7.83 -12.83
CA LEU A 40 -16.52 -8.44 -11.82
C LEU A 40 -15.10 -7.87 -11.89
N GLN A 41 -14.58 -7.68 -13.11
CA GLN A 41 -13.31 -7.02 -13.32
C GLN A 41 -13.31 -5.60 -12.73
N LEU A 42 -14.38 -4.83 -12.95
CA LEU A 42 -14.54 -3.50 -12.36
C LEU A 42 -14.50 -3.54 -10.83
N ILE A 43 -15.27 -4.44 -10.20
CA ILE A 43 -15.29 -4.58 -8.74
C ILE A 43 -13.90 -4.93 -8.22
N VAL A 44 -13.20 -5.87 -8.86
CA VAL A 44 -11.84 -6.26 -8.47
C VAL A 44 -10.89 -5.06 -8.52
N TYR A 45 -10.88 -4.30 -9.61
CA TYR A 45 -9.97 -3.15 -9.73
C TYR A 45 -10.32 -1.99 -8.78
N VAL A 46 -11.61 -1.74 -8.53
CA VAL A 46 -12.03 -0.71 -7.58
C VAL A 46 -11.63 -1.10 -6.15
N VAL A 47 -11.90 -2.34 -5.74
CA VAL A 47 -11.55 -2.82 -4.39
C VAL A 47 -10.03 -2.85 -4.20
N THR A 48 -9.29 -3.42 -5.16
CA THR A 48 -7.82 -3.50 -5.09
C THR A 48 -7.16 -2.12 -5.13
N GLY A 49 -7.74 -1.15 -5.85
CA GLY A 49 -7.31 0.24 -5.90
C GLY A 49 -7.58 1.06 -4.63
N ILE A 50 -8.45 0.58 -3.73
CA ILE A 50 -8.77 1.24 -2.47
C ILE A 50 -8.10 0.55 -1.28
N ILE A 51 -8.13 -0.78 -1.22
CA ILE A 51 -7.75 -1.53 -0.01
C ILE A 51 -6.27 -1.38 0.36
N TRP A 52 -5.39 -1.15 -0.62
CA TRP A 52 -3.95 -0.94 -0.39
C TRP A 52 -3.64 0.33 0.41
N ILE A 53 -4.59 1.26 0.52
CA ILE A 53 -4.46 2.51 1.30
C ILE A 53 -4.54 2.24 2.80
N ALA A 54 -5.26 1.19 3.22
CA ALA A 54 -5.47 0.84 4.64
C ALA A 54 -4.19 0.84 5.50
N PRO A 55 -3.06 0.22 5.07
CA PRO A 55 -1.81 0.24 5.82
C PRO A 55 -1.09 1.61 5.87
N LEU A 56 -1.43 2.58 5.01
CA LEU A 56 -0.73 3.88 4.99
C LEU A 56 -0.97 4.70 6.27
N LYS A 57 -2.20 4.70 6.79
CA LYS A 57 -2.58 5.47 7.99
C LYS A 57 -1.72 5.13 9.23
N PRO A 58 -1.58 3.85 9.65
CA PRO A 58 -0.70 3.52 10.77
C PRO A 58 0.79 3.75 10.46
N MET A 59 1.21 3.60 9.20
CA MET A 59 2.61 3.81 8.78
C MET A 59 3.02 5.28 8.86
N LEU A 60 2.18 6.19 8.37
CA LEU A 60 2.37 7.63 8.49
C LEU A 60 2.44 8.06 9.96
N ARG A 61 1.55 7.53 10.81
CA ARG A 61 1.57 7.81 12.25
C ARG A 61 2.88 7.37 12.91
N TRP A 62 3.39 6.20 12.55
CA TRP A 62 4.67 5.72 13.06
C TRP A 62 5.83 6.61 12.61
N MET A 63 5.82 7.08 11.35
CA MET A 63 6.86 7.99 10.84
C MET A 63 6.94 9.29 11.65
N GLU A 64 5.78 9.84 12.02
CA GLU A 64 5.69 11.10 12.76
C GLU A 64 5.94 10.92 14.26
N THR A 65 5.32 9.92 14.89
CA THR A 65 5.24 9.80 16.35
C THR A 65 6.06 8.66 16.95
N GLY A 66 6.51 7.71 16.12
CA GLY A 66 7.14 6.46 16.56
C GLY A 66 6.16 5.43 17.14
N ARG A 67 4.86 5.72 17.21
CA ARG A 67 3.82 4.79 17.70
C ARG A 67 2.90 4.34 16.57
N TRP A 68 2.57 3.06 16.57
CA TRP A 68 1.64 2.46 15.59
C TRP A 68 0.17 2.63 15.97
N ARG A 69 -0.12 2.74 17.27
CA ARG A 69 -1.46 2.90 17.86
C ARG A 69 -1.47 4.13 18.78
N ALA A 70 -2.68 4.64 19.06
CA ALA A 70 -2.89 5.68 20.06
C ALA A 70 -2.52 5.17 21.46
#